data_AF-A0A972E146-F1
#
_entry.id   AF-A0A972E146-F1
#
_cell.length_a   1.000
_cell.length_b   1.000
_cell.length_c   1.000
_cell.angle_alpha   90.00
_cell.angle_beta   90.00
_cell.angle_gamma   90.00
#
_symmetry.space_group_name_H-M   'P 1'
#
loop_
_entity.id
_entity.type
_entity.pdbx_description
1 polymer ?
#
loop_
_entity_poly.entity_id
_entity_poly.type
_entity_poly.pdbx_seq_one_letter_code
_entity_poly.pdbx_strand_id
1 'polypeptide(L)'
;EKKAVQVQDFEFSDIDGLTVQIVMIVSVYMIVYGILFLLTRYVLDSFPIGKTLGPVLWGFHFAFGAVAAVLFRKVYERCHEKKIVHENYLNDFLLHRVAGGVFDFMVAASISAIALRKITDVLLALFVICFVAGVLTYFFVAWLVRKTMKEKQLENTLALFGNLTGTISTGMALLREVDPGLESGASDNLVFGSGVAIFVGIPMLLVLSLPPFVLSTGNQAYYWYAFSLMVAFFVGMFIFWFRPRFKKST
;
A
#
# COMPACT_ATOMS: atom_id res chain seq x y z
N GLU A 1 7.52 3.41 -32.42
CA GLU A 1 8.18 4.72 -32.25
C GLU A 1 8.31 4.99 -30.76
N LYS A 2 9.53 5.04 -30.20
CA LYS A 2 9.72 5.50 -28.83
C LYS A 2 9.41 6.99 -28.84
N LYS A 3 8.35 7.43 -28.14
CA LYS A 3 8.05 8.86 -27.96
C LYS A 3 9.34 9.53 -27.46
N ALA A 4 9.78 10.58 -28.16
CA ALA A 4 10.87 11.41 -27.68
C ALA A 4 10.49 11.92 -26.30
N VAL A 5 11.33 11.65 -25.30
CA VAL A 5 11.20 12.23 -23.96
C VAL A 5 11.41 13.73 -24.16
N GLN A 6 10.31 14.50 -24.18
CA GLN A 6 10.42 15.95 -24.08
C GLN A 6 10.96 16.24 -22.68
N VAL A 7 12.24 16.62 -22.61
CA VAL A 7 12.83 17.17 -21.39
C VAL A 7 12.24 18.56 -21.26
N GLN A 8 11.11 18.66 -20.55
CA GLN A 8 10.55 19.94 -20.16
C GLN A 8 11.39 20.43 -18.99
N ASP A 9 12.00 21.61 -19.12
CA ASP A 9 12.77 22.21 -18.03
C ASP A 9 11.79 22.48 -16.87
N PHE A 10 11.92 21.70 -15.80
CA PHE A 10 11.09 21.80 -14.61
C PHE A 10 11.73 22.71 -13.54
N GLU A 11 12.50 23.69 -14.00
CA GLU A 11 13.08 24.71 -13.14
C GLU A 11 12.02 25.76 -12.81
N PHE A 12 11.70 25.90 -11.53
CA PHE A 12 10.99 27.08 -11.06
C PHE A 12 11.99 28.23 -10.98
N SER A 13 11.57 29.44 -11.34
CA SER A 13 12.41 30.66 -11.42
C SER A 13 13.42 30.82 -10.27
N ASP A 14 13.02 30.39 -9.06
CA ASP A 14 13.76 30.71 -7.84
C ASP A 14 14.20 29.48 -7.02
N ILE A 15 13.69 28.27 -7.33
CA ILE A 15 13.92 27.04 -6.54
C ILE A 15 14.00 25.81 -7.42
N ASP A 16 14.97 24.93 -7.16
CA ASP A 16 15.09 23.62 -7.82
C ASP A 16 13.82 22.76 -7.66
N GLY A 17 13.31 22.24 -8.79
CA GLY A 17 12.05 21.52 -8.82
C GLY A 17 12.04 20.20 -8.04
N LEU A 18 13.19 19.52 -7.94
CA LEU A 18 13.33 18.31 -7.14
C LEU A 18 13.23 18.63 -5.64
N THR A 19 13.90 19.70 -5.20
CA THR A 19 13.85 20.21 -3.84
C THR A 19 12.41 20.52 -3.41
N VAL A 20 11.65 21.18 -4.29
CA VAL A 20 10.22 21.46 -4.06
C VAL A 20 9.43 20.17 -3.84
N GLN A 21 9.62 19.15 -4.67
CA GLN A 21 8.92 17.87 -4.48
C GLN A 21 9.28 17.19 -3.14
N ILE A 22 10.57 17.21 -2.75
CA ILE A 22 11.03 16.63 -1.48
C ILE A 22 10.39 17.34 -0.30
N VAL A 23 10.35 18.68 -0.31
CA VAL A 23 9.70 19.48 0.75
C VAL A 23 8.22 19.11 0.88
N MET A 24 7.52 18.92 -0.24
CA MET A 24 6.11 18.52 -0.25
C MET A 24 5.93 17.12 0.36
N ILE A 25 6.76 16.15 -0.02
CA ILE A 25 6.73 14.79 0.54
C ILE A 25 6.98 14.81 2.05
N VAL A 26 8.02 15.51 2.50
CA VAL A 26 8.39 15.62 3.92
C VAL A 26 7.28 16.33 4.70
N SER A 27 6.65 17.36 4.13
CA SER A 27 5.54 18.06 4.77
C SER A 27 4.35 17.14 5.00
N VAL A 28 3.95 16.36 3.99
CA VAL A 28 2.87 15.37 4.12
C VAL A 28 3.25 14.30 5.16
N TYR A 29 4.50 13.81 5.13
CA TYR A 29 4.99 12.85 6.12
C TYR A 29 4.91 13.40 7.55
N MET A 30 5.36 14.63 7.78
CA MET A 30 5.33 15.27 9.10
C MET A 30 3.91 15.49 9.60
N ILE A 31 2.96 15.81 8.72
CA ILE A 31 1.53 15.90 9.07
C ILE A 31 1.03 14.53 9.54
N VAL A 32 1.32 13.46 8.79
CA VAL A 32 0.89 12.09 9.13
C VAL A 32 1.51 11.63 10.45
N TYR A 33 2.81 11.86 10.61
CA TYR A 33 3.54 11.57 11.84
C TYR A 33 2.93 12.32 13.02
N GLY A 34 2.69 13.63 12.88
CA GLY A 34 2.07 14.46 13.90
C GLY A 34 0.67 13.97 14.29
N ILE A 35 -0.18 13.65 13.31
CA ILE A 35 -1.53 13.10 13.55
C ILE A 35 -1.44 11.79 14.32
N LEU A 36 -0.60 10.85 13.90
CA LEU A 36 -0.47 9.56 14.56
C LEU A 36 0.14 9.69 15.96
N PHE A 37 1.11 10.59 16.14
CA PHE A 37 1.70 10.90 17.44
C PHE A 37 0.66 11.46 18.41
N LEU A 38 -0.09 12.48 17.99
CA LEU A 38 -1.15 13.08 18.82
C LEU A 38 -2.25 12.07 19.13
N LEU A 39 -2.69 11.31 18.12
CA LEU A 39 -3.71 10.26 18.30
C LEU A 39 -3.24 9.20 19.29
N THR A 40 -2.00 8.73 19.16
CA THR A 40 -1.47 7.71 20.06
C THR A 40 -1.35 8.26 21.48
N ARG A 41 -0.70 9.43 21.63
CA ARG A 41 -0.36 9.99 22.93
C ARG A 41 -1.58 10.45 23.73
N TYR A 42 -2.57 11.06 23.08
CA TYR A 42 -3.70 11.68 23.78
C TYR A 42 -4.98 10.86 23.72
N VAL A 43 -5.14 9.99 22.71
CA VAL A 43 -6.35 9.18 22.56
C VAL A 43 -6.08 7.73 22.93
N LEU A 44 -5.16 7.06 22.25
CA LEU A 44 -4.98 5.61 22.42
C LEU A 44 -4.39 5.25 23.78
N ASP A 45 -3.35 5.95 24.23
CA ASP A 45 -2.74 5.71 25.55
C ASP A 45 -3.74 5.85 26.72
N SER A 46 -4.83 6.59 26.50
CA SER A 46 -5.91 6.79 27.48
C SER A 46 -6.84 5.57 27.61
N PHE A 47 -6.79 4.60 26.68
CA PHE A 47 -7.62 3.40 26.70
C PHE A 47 -6.78 2.12 26.80
N PRO A 48 -7.25 1.08 27.53
CA PRO A 48 -6.54 -0.20 27.62
C PRO A 48 -6.27 -0.85 26.26
N ILE A 49 -7.19 -0.69 25.30
CA ILE A 49 -7.06 -1.22 23.93
C ILE A 49 -5.99 -0.48 23.10
N GLY A 50 -5.60 0.74 23.51
CA GLY A 50 -4.62 1.53 22.79
C GLY A 50 -3.22 0.93 22.80
N LYS A 51 -2.86 0.11 23.80
CA LYS A 51 -1.60 -0.63 23.81
C LYS A 51 -1.49 -1.65 22.67
N THR A 52 -2.63 -2.12 22.17
CA THR A 52 -2.70 -3.04 21.03
C THR A 52 -2.90 -2.27 19.72
N LEU A 53 -3.77 -1.27 19.71
CA LEU A 53 -4.09 -0.50 18.50
C LEU A 53 -2.98 0.48 18.07
N GLY A 54 -2.24 1.06 19.02
CA GLY A 54 -1.15 2.01 18.74
C GLY A 54 -0.10 1.41 17.81
N PRO A 55 0.60 0.31 18.21
CA PRO A 55 1.61 -0.33 17.36
C PRO A 55 1.07 -0.73 15.99
N VAL A 56 -0.18 -1.18 15.93
CA VAL A 56 -0.83 -1.52 14.66
C VAL A 56 -0.97 -0.29 13.77
N LEU A 57 -1.53 0.81 14.26
CA LEU A 57 -1.69 2.04 13.45
C LEU A 57 -0.35 2.59 12.97
N TRP A 58 0.70 2.52 13.80
CA TRP A 58 2.07 2.86 13.39
C TRP A 58 2.62 1.90 12.33
N GLY A 59 2.31 0.60 12.39
CA GLY A 59 2.63 -0.35 11.33
C GLY A 59 1.95 -0.04 9.99
N PHE A 60 0.77 0.58 10.03
CA PHE A 60 0.03 1.03 8.84
C PHE A 60 0.25 2.51 8.49
N HIS A 61 1.35 3.12 8.96
CA HIS A 61 1.68 4.53 8.71
C HIS A 61 1.59 4.93 7.23
N PHE A 62 2.02 4.04 6.33
CA PHE A 62 1.98 4.27 4.88
C PHE A 62 0.57 4.53 4.33
N ALA A 63 -0.46 3.88 4.90
CA ALA A 63 -1.84 4.02 4.45
C ALA A 63 -2.43 5.38 4.88
N PHE A 64 -2.11 5.84 6.09
CA PHE A 64 -2.43 7.21 6.51
C PHE A 64 -1.71 8.23 5.64
N GLY A 65 -0.45 7.94 5.27
CA GLY A 65 0.31 8.73 4.29
C GLY A 65 -0.40 8.87 2.95
N ALA A 66 -0.90 7.77 2.38
CA ALA A 66 -1.64 7.79 1.12
C ALA A 66 -2.89 8.69 1.21
N VAL A 67 -3.71 8.51 2.25
CA VAL A 67 -4.92 9.33 2.46
C VAL A 67 -4.56 10.81 2.64
N ALA A 68 -3.56 11.11 3.46
CA ALA A 68 -3.10 12.48 3.67
C ALA A 68 -2.58 13.12 2.38
N ALA A 69 -1.84 12.37 1.55
CA ALA A 69 -1.37 12.86 0.25
C ALA A 69 -2.54 13.19 -0.70
N VAL A 70 -3.59 12.36 -0.75
CA VAL A 70 -4.81 12.65 -1.54
C VAL A 70 -5.47 13.94 -1.06
N LEU A 71 -5.65 14.08 0.26
CA LEU A 71 -6.26 15.25 0.86
C LEU A 71 -5.42 16.50 0.61
N PHE A 72 -4.11 16.38 0.75
CA PHE A 72 -3.15 17.44 0.46
C PHE A 72 -3.26 17.91 -0.99
N ARG A 73 -3.25 16.98 -1.96
CA ARG A 73 -3.41 17.31 -3.40
C ARG A 73 -4.73 18.04 -3.66
N LYS A 74 -5.85 17.57 -3.09
CA LYS A 74 -7.15 18.24 -3.22
C LYS A 74 -7.17 19.65 -2.62
N VAL A 75 -6.56 19.83 -1.44
CA VAL A 75 -6.47 21.15 -0.79
C VAL A 75 -5.60 22.08 -1.64
N TYR A 76 -4.47 21.58 -2.13
CA TYR A 76 -3.54 22.32 -2.97
C TYR A 76 -4.20 22.79 -4.27
N GLU A 77 -4.87 21.90 -5.00
CA GLU A 77 -5.60 22.22 -6.23
C GLU A 77 -6.67 23.30 -5.97
N ARG A 78 -7.41 23.19 -4.86
CA ARG A 78 -8.42 24.19 -4.48
C ARG A 78 -7.83 25.54 -4.05
N CYS A 79 -6.64 25.56 -3.48
CA CYS A 79 -5.90 26.80 -3.21
C CYS A 79 -5.40 27.46 -4.50
N HIS A 80 -4.98 26.65 -5.48
CA HIS A 80 -4.59 27.12 -6.80
C HIS A 80 -5.78 27.70 -7.59
N GLU A 81 -6.93 27.03 -7.59
CA GLU A 81 -8.19 27.55 -8.18
C GLU A 81 -8.58 28.91 -7.59
N LYS A 82 -8.38 29.09 -6.29
CA LYS A 82 -8.64 30.36 -5.58
C LYS A 82 -7.55 31.42 -5.79
N LYS A 83 -6.53 31.14 -6.61
CA LYS A 83 -5.36 32.00 -6.86
C LYS A 83 -4.59 32.39 -5.59
N ILE A 84 -4.65 31.56 -4.55
CA ILE A 84 -3.81 31.71 -3.35
C ILE A 84 -2.39 31.23 -3.64
N VAL A 85 -2.28 30.21 -4.50
CA VAL A 85 -1.02 29.68 -5.02
C VAL A 85 -0.97 30.03 -6.51
N HIS A 86 -0.06 30.93 -6.90
CA HIS A 86 0.02 31.41 -8.27
C HIS A 86 0.72 30.44 -9.22
N GLU A 87 1.75 29.74 -8.72
CA GLU A 87 2.57 28.80 -9.50
C GLU A 87 2.24 27.35 -9.20
N ASN A 88 2.19 26.50 -10.22
CA ASN A 88 1.98 25.07 -10.01
C ASN A 88 3.30 24.35 -9.72
N TYR A 89 3.61 24.23 -8.43
CA TYR A 89 4.79 23.55 -7.92
C TYR A 89 4.72 22.02 -7.93
N LEU A 90 3.54 21.40 -8.11
CA LEU A 90 3.42 19.94 -8.13
C LEU A 90 3.79 19.39 -9.51
N ASN A 91 4.70 18.42 -9.52
CA ASN A 91 5.19 17.80 -10.74
C ASN A 91 5.17 16.28 -10.62
N ASP A 92 4.21 15.65 -11.30
CA ASP A 92 4.03 14.20 -11.26
C ASP A 92 5.28 13.46 -11.81
N PHE A 93 5.95 13.98 -12.84
CA PHE A 93 7.17 13.36 -13.38
C PHE A 93 8.32 13.32 -12.36
N LEU A 94 8.59 14.44 -11.68
CA LEU A 94 9.62 14.49 -10.63
C LEU A 94 9.24 13.62 -9.43
N LEU A 95 7.97 13.62 -9.03
CA LEU A 95 7.45 12.73 -7.98
C LEU A 95 7.63 11.26 -8.35
N HIS A 96 7.36 10.86 -9.60
CA HIS A 96 7.59 9.50 -10.08
C HIS A 96 9.09 9.15 -10.08
N ARG A 97 10.01 10.08 -10.37
CA ARG A 97 11.46 9.83 -10.26
C ARG A 97 11.94 9.69 -8.83
N VAL A 98 11.41 10.49 -7.90
CA VAL A 98 11.71 10.33 -6.46
C VAL A 98 11.19 8.99 -5.96
N ALA A 99 9.94 8.65 -6.29
CA ALA A 99 9.36 7.34 -6.02
C ALA A 99 10.22 6.23 -6.63
N GLY A 100 10.69 6.43 -7.87
CA GLY A 100 11.86 5.83 -8.51
C GLY A 100 12.90 5.32 -7.51
N GLY A 101 13.74 6.24 -7.05
CA GLY A 101 14.86 5.93 -6.18
C GLY A 101 14.46 5.38 -4.80
N VAL A 102 13.35 5.85 -4.21
CA VAL A 102 12.90 5.37 -2.90
C VAL A 102 12.49 3.89 -2.96
N PHE A 103 11.78 3.49 -4.01
CA PHE A 103 11.40 2.08 -4.19
C PHE A 103 12.63 1.19 -4.41
N ASP A 104 13.62 1.64 -5.19
CA ASP A 104 14.86 0.87 -5.42
C ASP A 104 15.63 0.67 -4.12
N PHE A 105 15.77 1.73 -3.32
CA PHE A 105 16.38 1.65 -1.99
C PHE A 105 15.63 0.69 -1.07
N MET A 106 14.30 0.77 -1.04
CA MET A 106 13.47 -0.10 -0.21
C MET A 106 13.61 -1.58 -0.61
N VAL A 107 13.64 -1.89 -1.91
CA VAL A 107 13.85 -3.27 -2.39
C VAL A 107 15.23 -3.78 -1.97
N ALA A 108 16.29 -2.98 -2.21
CA ALA A 108 17.65 -3.35 -1.82
C ALA A 108 17.77 -3.56 -0.29
N ALA A 109 17.19 -2.67 0.51
CA ALA A 109 17.18 -2.78 1.97
C ALA A 109 16.40 -4.02 2.45
N SER A 110 15.26 -4.32 1.82
CA SER A 110 14.44 -5.49 2.16
C SER A 110 15.18 -6.80 1.91
N ILE A 111 15.88 -6.93 0.78
CA ILE A 111 16.71 -8.10 0.47
C ILE A 111 17.88 -8.20 1.46
N SER A 112 18.53 -7.07 1.77
CA SER A 112 19.67 -7.02 2.69
C SER A 112 19.29 -7.39 4.13
N ALA A 113 18.03 -7.21 4.53
CA ALA A 113 17.53 -7.55 5.86
C ALA A 113 17.31 -9.05 6.09
N ILE A 114 17.35 -9.88 5.04
CA ILE A 114 17.05 -11.31 5.12
C ILE A 114 18.18 -12.06 5.85
N ALA A 115 17.91 -12.54 7.06
CA ALA A 115 18.83 -13.35 7.85
C ALA A 115 18.72 -14.85 7.49
N LEU A 116 19.40 -15.28 6.42
CA LEU A 116 19.34 -16.66 5.90
C LEU A 116 19.61 -17.73 6.97
N ARG A 117 20.53 -17.47 7.91
CA ARG A 117 20.88 -18.40 8.99
C ARG A 117 19.70 -18.76 9.90
N LYS A 118 18.66 -17.93 9.99
CA LYS A 118 17.48 -18.18 10.82
C LYS A 118 16.45 -19.12 10.19
N ILE A 119 16.57 -19.40 8.89
CA ILE A 119 15.55 -20.13 8.12
C ILE A 119 16.07 -21.41 7.48
N THR A 120 17.36 -21.74 7.63
CA THR A 120 17.98 -22.92 6.99
C THR A 120 17.26 -24.22 7.34
N ASP A 121 16.87 -24.38 8.60
CA ASP A 121 16.31 -25.63 9.12
C ASP A 121 14.87 -25.89 8.60
N VAL A 122 14.20 -24.84 8.14
CA VAL A 122 12.82 -24.89 7.62
C VAL A 122 12.73 -24.50 6.15
N LEU A 123 13.87 -24.31 5.47
CA LEU A 123 13.94 -23.71 4.14
C LEU A 123 13.11 -24.48 3.11
N LEU A 124 13.16 -25.81 3.15
CA LEU A 124 12.40 -26.66 2.23
C LEU A 124 10.89 -26.51 2.47
N ALA A 125 10.45 -26.62 3.73
CA ALA A 125 9.04 -26.48 4.07
C ALA A 125 8.51 -25.08 3.70
N LEU A 126 9.29 -24.05 4.00
CA LEU A 126 8.99 -22.67 3.63
C LEU A 126 8.89 -22.51 2.12
N PHE A 127 9.86 -23.02 1.36
CA PHE A 127 9.86 -22.95 -0.10
C PHE A 127 8.62 -23.60 -0.70
N VAL A 128 8.25 -24.81 -0.26
CA VAL A 128 7.07 -25.52 -0.76
C VAL A 128 5.80 -24.72 -0.50
N ILE A 129 5.62 -24.21 0.73
CA ILE A 129 4.42 -23.44 1.09
C ILE A 129 4.38 -22.13 0.30
N CYS A 130 5.48 -21.38 0.23
CA CYS A 130 5.56 -20.13 -0.51
C CYS A 130 5.33 -20.34 -2.02
N PHE A 131 5.88 -21.41 -2.60
CA PHE A 131 5.71 -21.72 -4.01
C PHE A 131 4.25 -22.06 -4.33
N VAL A 132 3.63 -22.97 -3.57
CA VAL A 132 2.23 -23.34 -3.77
C VAL A 132 1.31 -22.13 -3.56
N ALA A 133 1.49 -21.38 -2.47
CA ALA A 133 0.70 -20.19 -2.19
C ALA A 133 0.91 -19.11 -3.26
N GLY A 134 2.14 -18.91 -3.74
CA GLY A 134 2.48 -17.98 -4.80
C GLY A 134 1.79 -18.33 -6.12
N VAL A 135 1.86 -19.59 -6.54
CA VAL A 135 1.17 -20.06 -7.76
C VAL A 135 -0.34 -19.86 -7.66
N LEU A 136 -0.95 -20.24 -6.53
CA LEU A 136 -2.38 -20.05 -6.29
C LEU A 136 -2.77 -18.56 -6.30
N THR A 137 -1.95 -17.71 -5.66
CA THR A 137 -2.16 -16.25 -5.63
C THR A 137 -2.08 -15.65 -7.02
N TYR A 138 -1.11 -16.06 -7.84
CA TYR A 138 -0.99 -15.58 -9.22
C TYR A 138 -2.26 -15.87 -10.02
N PHE A 139 -2.74 -17.11 -10.01
CA PHE A 139 -3.96 -17.47 -10.76
C PHE A 139 -5.20 -16.75 -10.22
N PHE A 140 -5.32 -16.62 -8.90
CA PHE A 140 -6.40 -15.88 -8.27
C PHE A 140 -6.41 -14.40 -8.69
N VAL A 141 -5.25 -13.73 -8.64
CA VAL A 141 -5.12 -12.31 -9.02
C VAL A 141 -5.35 -12.13 -10.51
N ALA A 142 -4.76 -12.97 -11.36
CA ALA A 142 -4.97 -12.91 -12.81
C ALA A 142 -6.45 -13.07 -13.19
N TRP A 143 -7.16 -13.98 -12.52
CA TRP A 143 -8.60 -14.13 -12.68
C TRP A 143 -9.38 -12.89 -12.17
N LEU A 144 -9.02 -12.37 -11.00
CA LEU A 144 -9.69 -11.23 -10.37
C LEU A 144 -9.53 -9.96 -11.21
N VAL A 145 -8.32 -9.67 -11.67
CA VAL A 145 -7.99 -8.51 -12.51
C VAL A 145 -8.73 -8.58 -13.83
N ARG A 146 -8.74 -9.72 -14.52
CA ARG A 146 -9.52 -9.89 -15.77
C ARG A 146 -11.01 -9.60 -15.59
N LYS A 147 -11.55 -9.86 -14.41
CA LYS A 147 -12.98 -9.66 -14.11
C LYS A 147 -13.32 -8.25 -13.62
N THR A 148 -12.35 -7.51 -13.06
CA THR A 148 -12.57 -6.21 -12.42
C THR A 148 -11.96 -5.04 -13.19
N MET A 149 -10.84 -5.26 -13.86
CA MET A 149 -10.07 -4.25 -14.59
C MET A 149 -10.07 -4.56 -16.09
N LYS A 150 -10.50 -3.58 -16.90
CA LYS A 150 -10.58 -3.73 -18.36
C LYS A 150 -9.29 -3.31 -19.08
N GLU A 151 -8.48 -2.46 -18.45
CA GLU A 151 -7.26 -1.89 -19.03
C GLU A 151 -6.04 -2.34 -18.24
N LYS A 152 -4.87 -2.38 -18.92
CA LYS A 152 -3.56 -2.63 -18.29
C LYS A 152 -3.53 -3.83 -17.34
N GLN A 153 -4.13 -4.94 -17.82
CA GLN A 153 -4.37 -6.13 -17.00
C GLN A 153 -3.08 -6.81 -16.56
N LEU A 154 -2.03 -6.80 -17.40
CA LEU A 154 -0.75 -7.41 -17.07
C LEU A 154 -0.07 -6.64 -15.94
N GLU A 155 0.02 -5.31 -16.10
CA GLU A 155 0.63 -4.38 -15.17
C GLU A 155 -0.06 -4.46 -13.79
N ASN A 156 -1.39 -4.40 -13.76
CA ASN A 156 -2.14 -4.54 -12.51
C ASN A 156 -2.06 -5.95 -11.90
N THR A 157 -2.00 -7.01 -12.73
CA THR A 157 -1.82 -8.39 -12.22
C THR A 157 -0.49 -8.54 -11.52
N LEU A 158 0.60 -8.08 -12.13
CA LEU A 158 1.95 -8.17 -11.55
C LEU A 158 2.09 -7.30 -10.31
N ALA A 159 1.57 -6.07 -10.34
CA ALA A 159 1.58 -5.16 -9.20
C ALA A 159 0.83 -5.75 -7.99
N LEU A 160 -0.40 -6.25 -8.21
CA LEU A 160 -1.20 -6.85 -7.14
C LEU A 160 -0.63 -8.19 -6.67
N PHE A 161 -0.11 -9.02 -7.58
CA PHE A 161 0.55 -10.27 -7.22
C PHE A 161 1.75 -10.04 -6.30
N GLY A 162 2.65 -9.11 -6.66
CA GLY A 162 3.79 -8.77 -5.82
C GLY A 162 3.37 -8.18 -4.48
N ASN A 163 2.32 -7.36 -4.45
CA ASN A 163 1.81 -6.81 -3.19
C ASN A 163 1.19 -7.87 -2.27
N LEU A 164 0.45 -8.85 -2.81
CA LEU A 164 -0.16 -9.91 -2.01
C LEU A 164 0.83 -10.99 -1.55
N THR A 165 1.93 -11.17 -2.28
CA THR A 165 3.00 -12.13 -1.94
C THR A 165 4.14 -11.50 -1.14
N GLY A 166 4.12 -10.18 -0.93
CA GLY A 166 5.14 -9.43 -0.22
C GLY A 166 4.56 -8.14 0.33
N THR A 167 5.08 -7.01 -0.16
CA THR A 167 4.53 -5.69 0.17
C THR A 167 4.40 -4.87 -1.11
N ILE A 168 3.91 -3.63 -0.98
CA ILE A 168 3.84 -2.67 -2.09
C ILE A 168 5.21 -2.55 -2.78
N SER A 169 6.33 -2.66 -2.06
CA SER A 169 7.68 -2.63 -2.64
C SER A 169 7.91 -3.74 -3.67
N THR A 170 7.50 -4.97 -3.34
CA THR A 170 7.60 -6.14 -4.20
C THR A 170 6.68 -6.00 -5.42
N GLY A 171 5.47 -5.48 -5.21
CA GLY A 171 4.54 -5.14 -6.30
C GLY A 171 5.13 -4.12 -7.28
N MET A 172 5.74 -3.06 -6.75
CA MET A 172 6.40 -2.02 -7.56
C MET A 172 7.64 -2.54 -8.30
N ALA A 173 8.41 -3.44 -7.69
CA ALA A 173 9.55 -4.06 -8.35
C ALA A 173 9.12 -4.86 -9.59
N LEU A 174 8.07 -5.69 -9.47
CA LEU A 174 7.53 -6.44 -10.59
C LEU A 174 6.87 -5.54 -11.64
N LEU A 175 6.19 -4.48 -11.21
CA LEU A 175 5.57 -3.52 -12.12
C LEU A 175 6.61 -2.83 -12.99
N ARG A 176 7.77 -2.44 -12.44
CA ARG A 176 8.82 -1.75 -13.20
C ARG A 176 9.43 -2.57 -14.33
N GLU A 177 9.40 -3.89 -14.24
CA GLU A 177 9.87 -4.75 -15.33
C GLU A 177 8.98 -4.63 -16.58
N VAL A 178 7.69 -4.32 -16.40
CA VAL A 178 6.73 -4.17 -17.52
C VAL A 178 6.31 -2.72 -17.78
N ASP A 179 6.45 -1.85 -16.79
CA ASP A 179 6.13 -0.42 -16.83
C ASP A 179 7.18 0.39 -16.04
N PRO A 180 8.40 0.59 -16.59
CA PRO A 180 9.47 1.31 -15.91
C PRO A 180 9.15 2.77 -15.59
N GLY A 181 8.29 3.39 -16.41
CA GLY A 181 7.88 4.80 -16.27
C GLY A 181 6.72 5.02 -15.30
N LEU A 182 6.09 3.94 -14.80
CA LEU A 182 4.87 3.99 -13.99
C LEU A 182 3.71 4.71 -14.71
N GLU A 183 3.66 4.62 -16.04
CA GLU A 183 2.67 5.33 -16.88
C GLU A 183 1.34 4.55 -16.97
N SER A 184 1.31 3.27 -16.59
CA SER A 184 0.12 2.43 -16.68
C SER A 184 -0.97 2.76 -15.66
N GLY A 185 -0.66 3.59 -14.65
CA GLY A 185 -1.54 3.87 -13.51
C GLY A 185 -1.69 2.70 -12.53
N ALA A 186 -1.02 1.56 -12.76
CA ALA A 186 -1.06 0.41 -11.85
C ALA A 186 -0.42 0.72 -10.49
N SER A 187 0.62 1.57 -10.44
CA SER A 187 1.22 2.05 -9.20
C SER A 187 0.23 2.84 -8.35
N ASP A 188 -0.55 3.70 -9.01
CA ASP A 188 -1.56 4.53 -8.36
C ASP A 188 -2.68 3.65 -7.80
N ASN A 189 -3.18 2.72 -8.60
CA ASN A 189 -4.17 1.73 -8.15
C ASN A 189 -3.68 0.95 -6.92
N LEU A 190 -2.39 0.61 -6.86
CA LEU A 190 -1.78 -0.10 -5.75
C LEU A 190 -1.77 0.75 -4.47
N VAL A 191 -1.36 2.01 -4.57
CA VAL A 191 -1.27 2.95 -3.44
C VAL A 191 -2.66 3.34 -2.96
N PHE A 192 -3.56 3.78 -3.85
CA PHE A 192 -4.93 4.14 -3.50
C PHE A 192 -5.72 2.95 -2.98
N GLY A 193 -5.58 1.78 -3.64
CA GLY A 193 -6.23 0.54 -3.21
C GLY A 193 -5.82 0.15 -1.80
N SER A 194 -4.52 0.23 -1.48
CA SER A 194 -4.01 -0.05 -0.13
C SER A 194 -4.47 0.98 0.90
N GLY A 195 -4.54 2.26 0.53
CA GLY A 195 -5.07 3.33 1.37
C GLY A 195 -6.55 3.16 1.71
N VAL A 196 -7.37 2.67 0.78
CA VAL A 196 -8.79 2.34 1.03
C VAL A 196 -8.94 1.03 1.81
N ALA A 197 -8.08 0.04 1.53
CA ALA A 197 -8.12 -1.27 2.17
C ALA A 197 -7.96 -1.20 3.69
N ILE A 198 -7.29 -0.19 4.25
CA ILE A 198 -7.16 -0.06 5.72
C ILE A 198 -8.51 0.05 6.42
N PHE A 199 -9.44 0.84 5.88
CA PHE A 199 -10.76 1.04 6.50
C PHE A 199 -11.59 -0.24 6.48
N VAL A 200 -11.44 -1.01 5.40
CA VAL A 200 -12.06 -2.34 5.27
C VAL A 200 -11.32 -3.37 6.13
N GLY A 201 -10.02 -3.17 6.36
CA GLY A 201 -9.13 -4.07 7.08
C GLY A 201 -9.15 -3.93 8.60
N ILE A 202 -9.81 -2.92 9.18
CA ILE A 202 -9.90 -2.74 10.65
C ILE A 202 -10.36 -4.02 11.37
N PRO A 203 -11.40 -4.75 10.90
CA PRO A 203 -11.77 -6.03 11.51
C PRO A 203 -10.63 -7.06 11.47
N MET A 204 -9.86 -7.09 10.38
CA MET A 204 -8.72 -8.01 10.25
C MET A 204 -7.59 -7.68 11.23
N LEU A 205 -7.40 -6.40 11.59
CA LEU A 205 -6.42 -6.00 12.60
C LEU A 205 -6.71 -6.63 13.97
N LEU A 206 -8.00 -6.72 14.32
CA LEU A 206 -8.43 -7.39 15.55
C LEU A 206 -8.17 -8.90 15.47
N VAL A 207 -8.47 -9.52 14.33
CA VAL A 207 -8.22 -10.96 14.13
C VAL A 207 -6.73 -11.30 14.22
N LEU A 208 -5.85 -10.44 13.69
CA LEU A 208 -4.40 -10.61 13.75
C LEU A 208 -3.83 -10.53 15.18
N SER A 209 -4.56 -9.96 16.13
CA SER A 209 -4.17 -9.94 17.54
C SER A 209 -4.44 -11.27 18.28
N LEU A 210 -5.19 -12.20 17.66
CA LEU A 210 -5.59 -13.46 18.29
C LEU A 210 -4.45 -14.49 18.43
N PRO A 211 -3.62 -14.77 17.39
CA PRO A 211 -2.56 -15.78 17.50
C PRO A 211 -1.55 -15.54 18.64
N PRO A 212 -1.10 -14.30 18.91
CA PRO A 212 -0.23 -14.03 20.08
C PRO A 212 -0.84 -14.41 21.43
N PHE A 213 -2.18 -14.45 21.58
CA PHE A 213 -2.79 -14.89 22.83
C PHE A 213 -2.52 -16.35 23.15
N VAL A 214 -2.16 -17.19 22.17
CA VAL A 214 -1.72 -18.57 22.42
C VAL A 214 -0.49 -18.59 23.34
N LEU A 215 0.42 -17.62 23.17
CA LEU A 215 1.65 -17.54 23.97
C LEU A 215 1.39 -17.18 25.44
N SER A 216 0.30 -16.45 25.73
CA SER A 216 -0.06 -16.04 27.10
C SER A 216 -1.06 -16.98 27.78
N THR A 217 -1.94 -17.62 27.02
CA THR A 217 -3.03 -18.45 27.56
C THR A 217 -2.77 -19.95 27.42
N GLY A 218 -1.85 -20.38 26.55
CA GLY A 218 -1.60 -21.78 26.21
C GLY A 218 -2.72 -22.44 25.39
N ASN A 219 -3.82 -21.73 25.10
CA ASN A 219 -4.96 -22.30 24.39
C ASN A 219 -4.75 -22.23 22.87
N GLN A 220 -4.56 -23.39 22.22
CA GLN A 220 -4.37 -23.47 20.78
C GLN A 220 -5.61 -23.11 19.96
N ALA A 221 -6.80 -23.01 20.57
CA ALA A 221 -8.03 -22.65 19.89
C ALA A 221 -7.97 -21.26 19.23
N TYR A 222 -7.15 -20.34 19.75
CA TYR A 222 -6.98 -19.01 19.16
C TYR A 222 -6.45 -19.04 17.73
N TYR A 223 -5.64 -20.04 17.34
CA TYR A 223 -5.22 -20.21 15.93
C TYR A 223 -6.41 -20.55 15.02
N TRP A 224 -7.29 -21.44 15.47
CA TRP A 224 -8.48 -21.84 14.72
C TRP A 224 -9.53 -20.74 14.67
N TYR A 225 -9.68 -19.95 15.74
CA TYR A 225 -10.53 -18.77 15.74
C TYR A 225 -10.01 -17.72 14.77
N ALA A 226 -8.70 -17.43 14.76
CA ALA A 226 -8.10 -16.51 13.80
C ALA A 226 -8.35 -17.00 12.36
N PHE A 227 -8.02 -18.26 12.07
CA PHE A 227 -8.18 -18.84 10.73
C PHE A 227 -9.63 -18.80 10.24
N SER A 228 -10.59 -19.24 11.06
CA SER A 228 -12.00 -19.26 10.71
C SER A 228 -12.56 -17.84 10.47
N LEU A 229 -12.17 -16.86 11.29
CA LEU A 229 -12.57 -15.47 11.10
C LEU A 229 -11.97 -14.87 9.82
N MET A 230 -10.71 -15.17 9.49
CA MET A 230 -10.09 -14.73 8.23
C MET A 230 -10.82 -15.32 7.02
N VAL A 231 -11.16 -16.61 7.05
CA VAL A 231 -11.91 -17.28 5.98
C VAL A 231 -13.32 -16.69 5.85
N ALA A 232 -14.03 -16.52 6.98
CA ALA A 232 -15.37 -15.92 6.98
C ALA A 232 -15.35 -14.48 6.43
N PHE A 233 -14.35 -13.69 6.81
CA PHE A 233 -14.17 -12.33 6.32
C PHE A 233 -13.89 -12.31 4.81
N PHE A 234 -12.96 -13.16 4.33
CA PHE A 234 -12.67 -13.30 2.91
C PHE A 234 -13.91 -13.70 2.10
N VAL A 235 -14.64 -14.73 2.54
CA VAL A 235 -15.87 -15.19 1.88
C VAL A 235 -16.94 -14.10 1.89
N GLY A 236 -17.12 -13.41 3.03
CA GLY A 236 -18.05 -12.29 3.16
C GLY A 236 -17.74 -11.16 2.19
N MET A 237 -16.47 -10.75 2.10
CA MET A 237 -16.01 -9.74 1.14
C MET A 237 -16.17 -10.21 -0.31
N PHE A 238 -15.82 -11.46 -0.59
CA PHE A 238 -15.93 -12.03 -1.93
C PHE A 238 -17.38 -12.04 -2.41
N ILE A 239 -18.31 -12.49 -1.56
CA ILE A 239 -19.75 -12.45 -1.85
C ILE A 239 -20.21 -11.00 -2.01
N PHE A 240 -19.83 -10.09 -1.10
CA PHE A 240 -20.21 -8.69 -1.20
C PHE A 240 -19.76 -8.04 -2.51
N TRP A 241 -18.53 -8.31 -2.96
CA TRP A 241 -17.95 -7.75 -4.17
C TRP A 241 -18.58 -8.33 -5.45
N PHE A 242 -18.83 -9.64 -5.48
CA PHE A 242 -19.40 -10.32 -6.65
C PHE A 242 -20.92 -10.48 -6.62
N ARG A 243 -21.60 -9.91 -5.62
CA ARG A 243 -23.06 -9.82 -5.61
C ARG A 243 -23.51 -9.12 -6.88
N PRO A 244 -24.45 -9.70 -7.65
CA PRO A 244 -25.03 -9.00 -8.77
C PRO A 244 -25.70 -7.74 -8.22
N ARG A 245 -25.09 -6.57 -8.45
CA ARG A 245 -25.78 -5.29 -8.27
C ARG A 245 -26.94 -5.34 -9.25
N PHE A 246 -28.15 -5.57 -8.74
CA PHE A 246 -29.37 -5.47 -9.51
C PHE A 246 -29.30 -4.16 -10.30
N LYS A 247 -29.24 -4.27 -11.63
CA LYS A 247 -29.38 -3.13 -12.54
C LYS A 247 -30.62 -2.36 -12.08
N LYS A 248 -30.44 -1.13 -11.61
CA LYS A 248 -31.56 -0.18 -11.60
C LYS A 248 -31.89 0.09 -13.06
N SER A 249 -32.95 -0.54 -13.52
CA SER A 249 -33.70 -0.12 -14.70
C SER A 249 -34.56 1.06 -14.28
N THR A 250 -34.14 2.27 -14.64
CA THR A 250 -35.01 3.43 -14.87
C THR A 250 -34.23 4.39 -15.75
#